data_AF-A0A4Q1KW17-F1
#
_entry.id   AF-A0A4Q1KW17-F1
#
_cell.length_a   1.000
_cell.length_b   1.000
_cell.length_c   1.000
_cell.angle_alpha   90.00
_cell.angle_beta   90.00
_cell.angle_gamma   90.00
#
_symmetry.space_group_name_H-M   'P 1'
#
loop_
_entity.id
_entity.type
_entity.pdbx_description
1 polymer ?
#
loop_
_entity_poly.entity_id
_entity_poly.type
_entity_poly.pdbx_seq_one_letter_code
_entity_poly.pdbx_strand_id
1 'polypeptide(L)'
;MSHGNRPSHPRRRATNRHPVSPLGLPTLRALWERQAAEANGPDGFHHVHGPHTHGWLLDDAVPELLSPVLHPDHDPLEPTFFANLDGPLAEALLARLAPTRLAHRSNGSPPLGSLLRAAAEHPDDVTLHGFVVGPGRCDERLVAEGAILRFEADLLVTEQHAPDCECELLWAYVVDELGLDDALNAPHRIHRIHRADAPDETWWRLLWA
;
A
#
# COMPACT_ATOMS: atom_id res chain seq x y z
N MET A 1 -21.78 40.46 31.99
CA MET A 1 -21.50 39.29 32.86
C MET A 1 -22.51 38.23 32.45
N SER A 2 -22.20 37.08 31.86
CA SER A 2 -21.06 36.17 32.07
C SER A 2 -20.56 35.56 30.77
N HIS A 3 -19.24 35.42 30.64
CA HIS A 3 -18.59 34.62 29.60
C HIS A 3 -18.48 33.17 30.10
N GLY A 4 -19.11 32.24 29.39
CA GLY A 4 -18.99 30.81 29.62
C GLY A 4 -17.69 30.28 29.03
N ASN A 5 -16.73 30.00 29.90
CA ASN A 5 -15.41 29.46 29.60
C ASN A 5 -15.55 27.99 29.16
N ARG A 6 -15.20 27.64 27.90
CA ARG A 6 -15.06 26.24 27.45
C ARG A 6 -13.61 25.82 27.62
N PRO A 7 -13.29 24.74 28.35
CA PRO A 7 -11.92 24.24 28.41
C PRO A 7 -11.56 23.57 27.07
N SER A 8 -10.53 24.11 26.41
CA SER A 8 -9.84 23.48 25.29
C SER A 8 -8.98 22.32 25.82
N HIS A 9 -9.51 21.10 25.81
CA HIS A 9 -8.71 19.91 26.05
C HIS A 9 -7.91 19.56 24.79
N PRO A 10 -6.58 19.35 24.86
CA PRO A 10 -5.83 18.80 23.75
C PRO A 10 -6.27 17.35 23.53
N ARG A 11 -6.82 17.05 22.35
CA ARG A 11 -7.10 15.68 21.91
C ARG A 11 -5.78 14.94 21.77
N ARG A 12 -5.46 14.09 22.73
CA ARG A 12 -4.37 13.11 22.63
C ARG A 12 -4.71 12.18 21.45
N ARG A 13 -3.94 12.26 20.36
CA ARG A 13 -4.01 11.30 19.23
C ARG A 13 -3.80 9.90 19.83
N ALA A 14 -4.80 9.04 19.72
CA ALA A 14 -4.65 7.64 20.07
C ALA A 14 -3.69 7.03 19.04
N THR A 15 -2.47 6.72 19.45
CA THR A 15 -1.59 5.85 18.67
C THR A 15 -2.32 4.52 18.52
N ASN A 16 -2.70 4.15 17.29
CA ASN A 16 -3.19 2.81 16.99
C ASN A 16 -2.12 1.81 17.46
N ARG A 17 -2.33 1.21 18.63
CA ARG A 17 -1.54 0.05 19.04
C ARG A 17 -2.07 -1.11 18.23
N HIS A 18 -1.33 -1.48 17.18
CA HIS A 18 -1.59 -2.72 16.47
C HIS A 18 -1.66 -3.88 17.48
N PRO A 19 -2.65 -4.78 17.36
CA PRO A 19 -2.75 -5.93 18.24
C PRO A 19 -1.48 -6.77 18.11
N VAL A 20 -0.83 -7.03 19.24
CA VAL A 20 0.28 -7.98 19.32
C VAL A 20 -0.28 -9.33 18.89
N SER A 21 0.30 -9.94 17.84
CA SER A 21 -0.11 -11.26 17.36
C SER A 21 -0.18 -12.27 18.52
N PRO A 22 -1.21 -13.14 18.58
CA PRO A 22 -1.31 -14.14 19.64
C PRO A 22 -0.07 -15.03 19.67
N LEU A 23 0.41 -15.33 20.88
CA LEU A 23 1.54 -16.23 21.13
C LEU A 23 1.30 -17.57 20.42
N GLY A 24 2.14 -17.90 19.44
CA GLY A 24 2.17 -19.22 18.78
C GLY A 24 2.04 -19.21 17.25
N LEU A 25 1.65 -18.10 16.61
CA LEU A 25 1.69 -18.01 15.14
C LEU A 25 3.11 -17.68 14.65
N PRO A 26 3.59 -18.32 13.56
CA PRO A 26 4.89 -17.97 12.98
C PRO A 26 4.87 -16.52 12.51
N THR A 27 5.98 -15.80 12.72
CA THR A 27 6.15 -14.44 12.18
C THR A 27 6.15 -14.47 10.65
N LEU A 28 5.85 -13.34 10.02
CA LEU A 28 5.95 -13.21 8.56
C LEU A 28 7.32 -13.64 8.05
N ARG A 29 8.39 -13.22 8.76
CA ARG A 29 9.76 -13.66 8.51
C ARG A 29 9.91 -15.18 8.56
N ALA A 30 9.51 -15.81 9.67
CA ALA A 30 9.71 -17.26 9.83
C ALA A 30 8.94 -18.08 8.79
N LEU A 31 7.77 -17.58 8.39
CA LEU A 31 6.99 -18.16 7.30
C LEU A 31 7.72 -18.03 5.96
N TRP A 32 8.15 -16.83 5.60
CA TRP A 32 8.82 -16.56 4.33
C TRP A 32 10.22 -17.21 4.26
N GLU A 33 10.94 -17.34 5.36
CA GLU A 33 12.19 -18.12 5.44
C GLU A 33 11.96 -19.59 5.09
N ARG A 34 10.87 -20.19 5.60
CA ARG A 34 10.49 -21.55 5.25
C ARG A 34 10.13 -21.68 3.77
N GLN A 35 9.30 -20.78 3.26
CA GLN A 35 8.90 -20.78 1.85
C GLN A 35 10.11 -20.59 0.92
N ALA A 36 11.05 -19.72 1.28
CA ALA A 36 12.30 -19.53 0.55
C ALA A 36 13.16 -20.80 0.59
N ALA A 37 13.25 -21.49 1.73
CA ALA A 37 14.02 -22.73 1.84
C ALA A 37 13.41 -23.85 1.00
N GLU A 38 12.08 -23.98 0.99
CA GLU A 38 11.35 -24.93 0.14
C GLU A 38 11.57 -24.62 -1.35
N ALA A 39 11.44 -23.34 -1.74
CA ALA A 39 11.59 -22.91 -3.12
C ALA A 39 13.03 -22.96 -3.66
N ASN A 40 14.05 -22.84 -2.79
CA ASN A 40 15.45 -23.08 -3.16
C ASN A 40 15.86 -24.57 -3.06
N GLY A 41 14.94 -25.44 -2.63
CA GLY A 41 15.16 -26.87 -2.53
C GLY A 41 15.19 -27.56 -3.90
N PRO A 42 15.56 -28.85 -3.94
CA PRO A 42 15.65 -29.63 -5.19
C PRO A 42 14.31 -29.75 -5.94
N ASP A 43 13.18 -29.64 -5.23
CA ASP A 43 11.83 -29.68 -5.78
C ASP A 43 11.17 -28.29 -5.85
N GLY A 44 11.97 -27.22 -5.74
CA GLY A 44 11.51 -25.85 -5.71
C GLY A 44 10.75 -25.44 -6.98
N PHE A 45 9.62 -24.74 -6.81
CA PHE A 45 8.89 -24.19 -7.94
C PHE A 45 9.62 -22.96 -8.49
N HIS A 46 10.03 -23.06 -9.75
CA HIS A 46 10.63 -21.97 -10.49
C HIS A 46 9.82 -21.68 -11.75
N HIS A 47 9.41 -20.42 -11.96
CA HIS A 47 8.81 -20.02 -13.23
C HIS A 47 9.83 -20.23 -14.37
N VAL A 48 9.36 -20.74 -15.51
CA VAL A 48 10.17 -21.03 -16.71
C VAL A 48 10.93 -19.79 -17.21
N HIS A 49 10.39 -18.60 -16.91
CA HIS A 49 10.97 -17.32 -17.28
C HIS A 49 11.14 -16.46 -16.02
N GLY A 50 12.34 -16.50 -15.44
CA GLY A 50 12.69 -15.68 -14.28
C GLY A 50 14.15 -15.89 -13.90
N PRO A 51 14.72 -15.02 -13.05
CA PRO A 51 16.11 -15.14 -12.62
C PRO A 51 16.39 -16.39 -11.76
N HIS A 52 15.37 -17.21 -11.45
CA HIS A 52 15.46 -18.36 -10.54
C HIS A 52 16.06 -18.02 -9.17
N THR A 53 15.91 -16.75 -8.74
CA THR A 53 16.40 -16.26 -7.45
C THR A 53 15.23 -16.03 -6.50
N HIS A 54 15.43 -16.37 -5.23
CA HIS A 54 14.46 -16.21 -4.14
C HIS A 54 15.14 -15.53 -2.95
N GLY A 55 14.37 -14.79 -2.16
CA GLY A 55 14.76 -14.25 -0.86
C GLY A 55 15.05 -12.75 -0.84
N TRP A 56 14.86 -11.98 -1.92
CA TRP A 56 15.22 -10.57 -1.87
C TRP A 56 14.36 -9.78 -0.86
N LEU A 57 13.10 -10.18 -0.65
CA LEU A 57 12.26 -9.60 0.40
C LEU A 57 12.84 -9.85 1.80
N LEU A 58 13.44 -11.03 2.01
CA LEU A 58 14.10 -11.39 3.27
C LEU A 58 15.38 -10.60 3.48
N ASP A 59 16.21 -10.47 2.43
CA ASP A 59 17.48 -9.73 2.43
C ASP A 59 17.25 -8.24 2.72
N ASP A 60 16.18 -7.68 2.14
CA ASP A 60 15.76 -6.30 2.39
C ASP A 60 14.97 -6.14 3.70
N ALA A 61 14.84 -7.17 4.54
CA ALA A 61 14.10 -7.13 5.80
C ALA A 61 12.68 -6.52 5.66
N VAL A 62 12.04 -6.78 4.52
CA VAL A 62 10.66 -6.39 4.24
C VAL A 62 9.65 -7.07 5.18
N PRO A 63 9.80 -8.34 5.63
CA PRO A 63 8.87 -8.96 6.56
C PRO A 63 8.62 -8.16 7.84
N GLU A 64 9.66 -7.54 8.41
CA GLU A 64 9.54 -6.74 9.63
C GLU A 64 8.67 -5.52 9.41
N LEU A 65 8.84 -4.87 8.27
CA LEU A 65 8.08 -3.68 7.89
C LEU A 65 6.62 -4.03 7.61
N LEU A 66 6.35 -5.13 6.93
CA LEU A 66 5.00 -5.48 6.49
C LEU A 66 4.19 -6.32 7.48
N SER A 67 4.82 -6.89 8.52
CA SER A 67 4.12 -7.66 9.57
C SER A 67 2.89 -6.97 10.19
N PRO A 68 2.85 -5.64 10.37
CA PRO A 68 1.67 -4.95 10.92
C PRO A 68 0.49 -4.85 9.94
N VAL A 69 0.73 -4.99 8.64
CA VAL A 69 -0.27 -4.73 7.58
C VAL A 69 -0.55 -5.93 6.68
N LEU A 70 0.23 -7.00 6.80
CA LEU A 70 0.03 -8.26 6.10
C LEU A 70 -0.42 -9.37 7.06
N HIS A 71 -1.43 -10.11 6.62
CA HIS A 71 -1.75 -11.42 7.15
C HIS A 71 -1.30 -12.44 6.11
N PRO A 72 -0.15 -13.08 6.29
CA PRO A 72 0.38 -13.90 5.22
C PRO A 72 -0.51 -15.12 4.95
N ASP A 73 -0.67 -15.41 3.67
CA ASP A 73 -1.22 -16.69 3.26
C ASP A 73 -0.21 -17.82 3.53
N HIS A 74 -0.73 -18.99 3.87
CA HIS A 74 0.09 -20.18 4.03
C HIS A 74 0.48 -20.77 2.67
N ASP A 75 -0.29 -20.50 1.62
CA ASP A 75 0.04 -20.89 0.26
C ASP A 75 1.19 -20.02 -0.29
N PRO A 76 2.38 -20.59 -0.56
CA PRO A 76 3.51 -19.84 -1.09
C PRO A 76 3.29 -19.26 -2.50
N LEU A 77 2.25 -19.72 -3.22
CA LEU A 77 1.99 -19.31 -4.59
C LEU A 77 1.02 -18.13 -4.70
N GLU A 78 0.25 -17.87 -3.66
CA GLU A 78 -0.78 -16.84 -3.63
C GLU A 78 -0.21 -15.48 -3.18
N PRO A 79 -0.60 -14.37 -3.83
CA PRO A 79 -0.23 -13.03 -3.39
C PRO A 79 -0.93 -12.69 -2.06
N THR A 80 -0.20 -12.07 -1.13
CA THR A 80 -0.78 -11.54 0.10
C THR A 80 -1.09 -10.06 -0.06
N PHE A 81 -2.32 -9.65 0.22
CA PHE A 81 -2.78 -8.27 0.03
C PHE A 81 -2.60 -7.40 1.28
N PHE A 82 -2.29 -6.12 1.06
CA PHE A 82 -2.35 -5.06 2.08
C PHE A 82 -3.31 -3.96 1.60
N ALA A 83 -4.03 -3.35 2.54
CA ALA A 83 -5.00 -2.30 2.23
C ALA A 83 -4.64 -0.92 2.79
N ASN A 84 -3.66 -0.85 3.71
CA ASN A 84 -3.39 0.37 4.47
C ASN A 84 -1.91 0.51 4.82
N LEU A 85 -1.06 0.57 3.80
CA LEU A 85 0.34 0.94 3.96
C LEU A 85 0.41 2.47 4.14
N ASP A 86 0.78 2.91 5.34
CA ASP A 86 0.77 4.31 5.75
C ASP A 86 2.11 5.02 5.53
N GLY A 87 2.16 6.33 5.76
CA GLY A 87 3.36 7.14 5.53
C GLY A 87 4.62 6.67 6.26
N PRO A 88 4.58 6.37 7.57
CA PRO A 88 5.75 5.84 8.28
C PRO A 88 6.27 4.52 7.69
N LEU A 89 5.37 3.61 7.30
CA LEU A 89 5.77 2.38 6.63
C LEU A 89 6.34 2.66 5.22
N ALA A 90 5.77 3.63 4.50
CA ALA A 90 6.24 4.03 3.19
C ALA A 90 7.66 4.63 3.23
N GLU A 91 7.95 5.49 4.21
CA GLU A 91 9.27 6.04 4.46
C GLU A 91 10.30 4.93 4.76
N ALA A 92 9.92 3.97 5.61
CA ALA A 92 10.79 2.85 5.94
C ALA A 92 11.10 1.96 4.71
N LEU A 93 10.12 1.74 3.84
CA LEU A 93 10.32 0.99 2.59
C LEU A 93 11.20 1.77 1.60
N LEU A 94 11.00 3.08 1.45
CA LEU A 94 11.86 3.93 0.61
C LEU A 94 13.32 3.88 1.02
N ALA A 95 13.60 3.86 2.32
CA ALA A 95 14.95 3.78 2.85
C ALA A 95 15.63 2.42 2.61
N ARG A 96 14.85 1.37 2.34
CA ARG A 96 15.33 -0.01 2.34
C ARG A 96 15.42 -0.64 0.95
N LEU A 97 14.46 -0.33 0.09
CA LEU A 97 14.33 -0.97 -1.22
C LEU A 97 15.36 -0.43 -2.22
N ALA A 98 15.97 -1.34 -2.98
CA ALA A 98 16.87 -0.95 -4.07
C ALA A 98 16.14 -0.14 -5.16
N PRO A 99 16.83 0.78 -5.88
CA PRO A 99 16.21 1.61 -6.92
C PRO A 99 15.45 0.81 -8.00
N THR A 100 15.92 -0.38 -8.34
CA THR A 100 15.26 -1.27 -9.32
C THR A 100 13.91 -1.78 -8.82
N ARG A 101 13.74 -1.95 -7.50
CA ARG A 101 12.45 -2.32 -6.88
C ARG A 101 11.50 -1.13 -6.85
N LEU A 102 12.02 0.05 -6.52
CA LEU A 102 11.25 1.29 -6.51
C LEU A 102 10.75 1.71 -7.90
N ALA A 103 11.46 1.32 -8.96
CA ALA A 103 11.08 1.61 -10.35
C ALA A 103 9.93 0.71 -10.88
N HIS A 104 9.52 -0.32 -10.15
CA HIS A 104 8.45 -1.23 -10.57
C HIS A 104 7.09 -0.53 -10.63
N ARG A 105 6.23 -0.92 -11.58
CA ARG A 105 4.89 -0.36 -11.82
C ARG A 105 3.83 -1.46 -11.89
N SER A 106 2.59 -1.12 -11.55
CA SER A 106 1.42 -1.97 -11.76
C SER A 106 0.54 -1.35 -12.85
N ASN A 107 0.36 -2.01 -13.99
CA ASN A 107 -0.62 -1.62 -15.03
C ASN A 107 -0.60 -0.13 -15.43
N GLY A 108 0.59 0.47 -15.52
CA GLY A 108 0.74 1.89 -15.87
C GLY A 108 0.59 2.88 -14.71
N SER A 109 0.52 2.40 -13.46
CA SER A 109 0.64 3.22 -12.25
C SER A 109 1.94 4.03 -12.25
N PRO A 110 2.03 5.08 -11.40
CA PRO A 110 3.32 5.60 -10.94
C PRO A 110 4.25 4.47 -10.46
N PRO A 111 5.58 4.63 -10.52
CA PRO A 111 6.52 3.72 -9.88
C PRO A 111 6.20 3.56 -8.40
N LEU A 112 6.50 2.39 -7.85
CA LEU A 112 6.36 2.11 -6.42
C LEU A 112 7.01 3.20 -5.57
N GLY A 113 8.20 3.68 -5.96
CA GLY A 113 8.90 4.74 -5.25
C GLY A 113 8.14 6.08 -5.21
N SER A 114 7.40 6.42 -6.26
CA SER A 114 6.61 7.65 -6.30
C SER A 114 5.36 7.51 -5.43
N LEU A 115 4.69 6.36 -5.46
CA LEU A 115 3.56 6.06 -4.56
C LEU A 115 3.99 6.09 -3.08
N LEU A 116 5.12 5.45 -2.75
CA LEU A 116 5.65 5.46 -1.38
C LEU A 116 6.02 6.89 -0.94
N ARG A 117 6.57 7.71 -1.84
CA ARG A 117 6.91 9.10 -1.52
C ARG A 117 5.66 9.92 -1.24
N ALA A 118 4.62 9.80 -2.07
CA ALA A 118 3.35 10.47 -1.83
C ALA A 118 2.73 10.07 -0.49
N ALA A 119 2.75 8.78 -0.13
CA ALA A 119 2.27 8.33 1.18
C ALA A 119 3.11 8.86 2.35
N ALA A 120 4.44 8.93 2.20
CA ALA A 120 5.34 9.45 3.22
C ALA A 120 5.21 10.98 3.42
N GLU A 121 5.02 11.73 2.34
CA GLU A 121 4.87 13.19 2.35
C GLU A 121 3.48 13.63 2.82
N HIS A 122 2.46 12.80 2.59
CA HIS A 122 1.06 13.06 2.95
C HIS A 122 0.47 11.97 3.87
N PRO A 123 1.05 11.72 5.06
CA PRO A 123 0.75 10.54 5.89
C PRO A 123 -0.66 10.51 6.48
N ASP A 124 -1.33 11.66 6.56
CA ASP A 124 -2.71 11.78 7.03
C ASP A 124 -3.73 11.71 5.87
N ASP A 125 -3.26 11.80 4.62
CA ASP A 125 -4.13 11.96 3.45
C ASP A 125 -3.98 10.84 2.44
N VAL A 126 -2.89 10.07 2.48
CA VAL A 126 -2.59 9.03 1.49
C VAL A 126 -2.16 7.74 2.19
N THR A 127 -2.83 6.64 1.84
CA THR A 127 -2.35 5.28 2.15
C THR A 127 -2.37 4.41 0.90
N LEU A 128 -1.54 3.38 0.85
CA LEU A 128 -1.41 2.52 -0.32
C LEU A 128 -2.09 1.17 -0.09
N HIS A 129 -2.61 0.60 -1.17
CA HIS A 129 -3.12 -0.76 -1.20
C HIS A 129 -2.50 -1.54 -2.37
N GLY A 130 -2.40 -2.86 -2.19
CA GLY A 130 -1.83 -3.77 -3.17
C GLY A 130 -1.44 -5.09 -2.57
N PHE A 131 -0.38 -5.70 -3.09
CA PHE A 131 -0.02 -7.06 -2.74
C PHE A 131 1.48 -7.32 -2.74
N VAL A 132 1.84 -8.43 -2.11
CA VAL A 132 3.19 -8.98 -2.09
C VAL A 132 3.15 -10.40 -2.62
N VAL A 133 4.08 -10.71 -3.52
CA VAL A 133 4.43 -12.08 -3.88
C VAL A 133 5.65 -12.46 -3.07
N GLY A 134 5.49 -13.41 -2.14
CA GLY A 134 6.54 -13.83 -1.22
C GLY A 134 7.61 -14.71 -1.85
N PRO A 135 8.67 -15.08 -1.08
CA PRO A 135 9.83 -15.80 -1.59
C PRO A 135 9.59 -17.27 -1.93
N GLY A 136 8.37 -17.78 -1.70
CA GLY A 136 7.93 -19.05 -2.27
C GLY A 136 7.91 -19.06 -3.80
N ARG A 137 7.96 -17.89 -4.45
CA ARG A 137 8.04 -17.73 -5.90
C ARG A 137 9.29 -16.96 -6.31
N CYS A 138 9.85 -17.29 -7.47
CA CYS A 138 11.05 -16.62 -8.00
C CYS A 138 10.79 -15.22 -8.57
N ASP A 139 9.51 -14.82 -8.65
CA ASP A 139 9.06 -13.51 -9.09
C ASP A 139 8.54 -12.66 -7.93
N GLU A 140 9.22 -12.72 -6.78
CA GLU A 140 8.96 -11.89 -5.61
C GLU A 140 8.73 -10.43 -5.99
N ARG A 141 7.64 -9.84 -5.48
CA ARG A 141 7.20 -8.48 -5.79
C ARG A 141 6.58 -7.83 -4.58
N LEU A 142 6.83 -6.53 -4.42
CA LEU A 142 6.00 -5.64 -3.62
C LEU A 142 5.34 -4.67 -4.60
N VAL A 143 4.01 -4.66 -4.63
CA VAL A 143 3.23 -3.89 -5.60
C VAL A 143 2.22 -3.03 -4.84
N ALA A 144 2.32 -1.72 -5.02
CA ALA A 144 1.21 -0.81 -4.76
C ALA A 144 0.40 -0.71 -6.06
N GLU A 145 -0.77 -1.32 -6.09
CA GLU A 145 -1.68 -1.29 -7.25
C GLU A 145 -2.59 -0.06 -7.23
N GLY A 146 -2.64 0.64 -6.09
CA GLY A 146 -3.43 1.84 -5.95
C GLY A 146 -3.20 2.59 -4.64
N ALA A 147 -3.93 3.68 -4.51
CA ALA A 147 -3.92 4.55 -3.34
C ALA A 147 -5.34 4.78 -2.81
N ILE A 148 -5.42 5.03 -1.51
CA ILE A 148 -6.58 5.58 -0.82
C ILE A 148 -6.20 7.01 -0.43
N LEU A 149 -7.02 7.97 -0.82
CA LEU A 149 -6.71 9.38 -0.60
C LEU A 149 -7.88 10.20 -0.08
N ARG A 150 -7.58 11.12 0.83
CA ARG A 150 -8.53 12.08 1.36
C ARG A 150 -8.66 13.24 0.39
N PHE A 151 -9.87 13.51 -0.06
CA PHE A 151 -10.17 14.63 -0.94
C PHE A 151 -11.60 15.11 -0.71
N GLU A 152 -11.73 16.26 -0.04
CA GLU A 152 -13.00 16.85 0.37
C GLU A 152 -13.68 17.58 -0.79
N ALA A 153 -14.24 16.79 -1.71
CA ALA A 153 -15.10 17.27 -2.77
C ALA A 153 -16.21 16.24 -3.06
N ASP A 154 -17.42 16.73 -3.29
CA ASP A 154 -18.54 15.92 -3.73
C ASP A 154 -18.50 15.82 -5.26
N LEU A 155 -17.64 14.93 -5.77
CA LEU A 155 -17.47 14.70 -7.20
C LEU A 155 -18.44 13.63 -7.71
N LEU A 156 -19.01 13.85 -8.89
CA LEU A 156 -19.70 12.82 -9.66
C LEU A 156 -18.68 11.93 -10.38
N VAL A 157 -18.26 10.84 -9.75
CA VAL A 157 -17.39 9.84 -10.39
C VAL A 157 -18.18 8.57 -10.66
N THR A 158 -18.32 8.24 -11.95
CA THR A 158 -19.01 7.03 -12.42
C THR A 158 -18.01 5.92 -12.68
N GLU A 159 -18.42 4.66 -12.51
CA GLU A 159 -17.49 3.53 -12.68
C GLU A 159 -16.96 3.38 -14.12
N GLN A 160 -17.74 3.82 -15.11
CA GLN A 160 -17.40 3.74 -16.53
C GLN A 160 -16.89 5.07 -17.11
N HIS A 161 -16.61 6.07 -16.26
CA HIS A 161 -16.14 7.40 -16.67
C HIS A 161 -17.00 8.01 -17.80
N ALA A 162 -18.32 8.08 -17.56
CA ALA A 162 -19.29 8.70 -18.45
C ALA A 162 -18.93 10.17 -18.79
N PRO A 163 -19.50 10.78 -19.85
CA PRO A 163 -19.13 12.14 -20.27
C PRO A 163 -19.28 13.25 -19.21
N ASP A 164 -20.10 13.05 -18.18
CA ASP A 164 -20.30 13.94 -17.04
C ASP A 164 -19.46 13.57 -15.81
N CYS A 165 -18.55 12.60 -15.94
CA CYS A 165 -17.66 12.17 -14.87
C CYS A 165 -16.63 13.26 -14.52
N GLU A 166 -16.48 13.55 -13.23
CA GLU A 166 -15.55 14.54 -12.69
C GLU A 166 -14.23 13.91 -12.22
N CYS A 167 -13.91 12.70 -12.71
CA CYS A 167 -12.68 11.97 -12.34
C CYS A 167 -11.39 12.74 -12.64
N GLU A 168 -11.40 13.57 -13.70
CA GLU A 168 -10.26 14.40 -14.08
C GLU A 168 -9.90 15.45 -13.02
N LEU A 169 -10.88 15.95 -12.24
CA LEU A 169 -10.59 16.89 -11.15
C LEU A 169 -9.82 16.21 -10.02
N LEU A 170 -10.22 14.98 -9.68
CA LEU A 170 -9.49 14.18 -8.70
C LEU A 170 -8.10 13.82 -9.23
N TRP A 171 -8.00 13.45 -10.51
CA TRP A 171 -6.72 13.09 -11.10
C TRP A 171 -5.76 14.27 -11.19
N ALA A 172 -6.24 15.47 -11.55
CA ALA A 172 -5.45 16.70 -11.51
C ALA A 172 -4.90 16.97 -10.11
N TYR A 173 -5.73 16.85 -9.07
CA TYR A 173 -5.26 16.96 -7.67
C TYR A 173 -4.14 15.94 -7.36
N VAL A 174 -4.31 14.69 -7.79
CA VAL A 174 -3.32 13.63 -7.54
C VAL A 174 -1.98 13.91 -8.25
N VAL A 175 -2.02 14.45 -9.46
CA VAL A 175 -0.82 14.83 -10.21
C VAL A 175 -0.16 16.07 -9.59
N ASP A 176 -0.93 17.13 -9.40
CA ASP A 176 -0.41 18.46 -9.07
C ASP A 176 -0.04 18.58 -7.58
N GLU A 177 -0.85 18.00 -6.68
CA GLU A 177 -0.68 18.16 -5.24
C GLU A 177 0.01 16.97 -4.57
N LEU A 178 -0.13 15.75 -5.11
CA LEU A 178 0.53 14.54 -4.58
C LEU A 178 1.78 14.11 -5.36
N GLY A 179 2.13 14.84 -6.43
CA GLY A 179 3.34 14.60 -7.21
C GLY A 179 3.37 13.25 -7.95
N LEU A 180 2.21 12.72 -8.34
CA LEU A 180 2.09 11.45 -9.08
C LEU A 180 1.97 11.68 -10.60
N ASP A 181 2.84 12.54 -11.13
CA ASP A 181 2.89 12.98 -12.54
C ASP A 181 3.59 11.98 -13.47
N ASP A 182 4.23 10.95 -12.91
CA ASP A 182 4.99 9.94 -13.63
C ASP A 182 4.19 8.66 -13.93
N ALA A 183 2.87 8.67 -13.74
CA ALA A 183 1.97 7.60 -14.19
C ALA A 183 1.97 7.50 -15.73
N LEU A 184 1.82 6.28 -16.26
CA LEU A 184 1.63 6.09 -17.70
C LEU A 184 0.18 6.32 -18.12
N ASN A 185 -0.77 6.00 -17.23
CA ASN A 185 -2.20 6.20 -17.43
C ASN A 185 -2.84 6.67 -16.11
N ALA A 186 -3.97 7.37 -16.21
CA ALA A 186 -4.85 7.62 -15.07
C ALA A 186 -5.39 6.29 -14.50
N PRO A 187 -5.81 6.25 -13.22
CA PRO A 187 -6.39 5.04 -12.62
C PRO A 187 -7.63 4.56 -13.40
N HIS A 188 -7.70 3.27 -13.70
CA HIS A 188 -8.85 2.66 -14.37
C HIS A 188 -10.12 2.72 -13.51
N ARG A 189 -9.97 2.59 -12.18
CA ARG A 189 -11.08 2.62 -11.23
C ARG A 189 -10.86 3.68 -10.17
N ILE A 190 -11.88 4.51 -9.98
CA ILE A 190 -11.93 5.58 -8.99
C ILE A 190 -13.29 5.48 -8.31
N HIS A 191 -13.30 5.25 -6.99
CA HIS A 191 -14.56 5.14 -6.24
C HIS A 191 -14.44 5.83 -4.88
N ARG A 192 -15.51 6.51 -4.48
CA ARG A 192 -15.64 7.01 -3.12
C ARG A 192 -15.74 5.82 -2.15
N ILE A 193 -15.04 5.89 -1.04
CA ILE A 193 -15.09 4.89 0.03
C ILE A 193 -15.49 5.54 1.35
N HIS A 194 -16.09 4.74 2.23
CA HIS A 194 -16.37 5.15 3.60
C HIS A 194 -15.32 4.56 4.53
N ARG A 195 -14.75 5.41 5.39
CA ARG A 195 -13.82 5.01 6.44
C ARG A 195 -14.50 5.05 7.81
N ALA A 196 -14.55 3.91 8.48
CA ALA A 196 -15.20 3.82 9.80
C ALA A 196 -14.50 4.67 10.87
N ASP A 197 -13.20 4.90 10.72
CA ASP A 197 -12.36 5.72 11.60
C ASP A 197 -12.42 7.22 11.29
N ALA A 198 -12.98 7.60 10.15
CA ALA A 198 -13.11 8.98 9.68
C ALA A 198 -14.46 9.19 8.94
N PRO A 199 -15.60 9.07 9.64
CA PRO A 199 -16.93 9.05 9.00
C PRO A 199 -17.37 10.39 8.40
N ASP A 200 -16.78 11.50 8.87
CA ASP A 200 -17.08 12.86 8.43
C ASP A 200 -16.15 13.34 7.29
N GLU A 201 -15.24 12.48 6.82
CA GLU A 201 -14.24 12.78 5.79
C GLU A 201 -14.56 12.07 4.47
N THR A 202 -14.15 12.68 3.37
CA THR A 202 -14.34 12.13 2.03
C THR A 202 -13.07 11.45 1.53
N TRP A 203 -13.17 10.13 1.32
CA TRP A 203 -12.06 9.29 0.90
C TRP A 203 -12.34 8.64 -0.46
N TRP A 204 -11.30 8.51 -1.26
CA TRP A 204 -11.33 7.96 -2.62
C TRP A 204 -10.33 6.83 -2.75
N ARG A 205 -10.75 5.73 -3.38
CA ARG A 205 -9.86 4.63 -3.76
C ARG A 205 -9.58 4.70 -5.25
N LEU A 206 -8.29 4.75 -5.58
CA LEU A 206 -7.75 4.71 -6.93
C LEU A 206 -7.14 3.34 -7.18
N LEU A 207 -7.29 2.80 -8.38
CA LEU A 207 -6.70 1.53 -8.78
C LEU A 207 -6.26 1.55 -10.25
N TRP A 208 -5.03 1.12 -10.48
CA TRP A 208 -4.47 0.82 -11.80
C TRP A 208 -4.58 -0.70 -12.07
N ALA A 209 -5.66 -1.10 -12.76
CA ALA A 209 -5.97 -2.49 -13.13
C ALA A 209 -5.48 -2.88 -14.53
#